data_AF-G6E7M3-F1
#
_entry.id   AF-G6E7M3-F1
#
_cell.length_a   1.000
_cell.length_b   1.000
_cell.length_c   1.000
_cell.angle_alpha   90.00
_cell.angle_beta   90.00
_cell.angle_gamma   90.00
#
_symmetry.space_group_name_H-M   'P 1'
#
loop_
_entity.id
_entity.type
_entity.pdbx_description
1 polymer ?
#
loop_
_entity_poly.entity_id
_entity_poly.type
_entity_poly.pdbx_seq_one_letter_code
_entity_poly.pdbx_strand_id
1 'polypeptide(L)'
;MENIDAPELSGSSRCSAQSRQRLAGSNNPPWCDFALGERSRDALADFLSRGPVTVSRNGTDRYGRTLATLSVNGRDAGRYLVSLGLARVWQ
;
A
#
# COMPACT_ATOMS: atom_id res chain seq x y z
N MET A 1 -7.45 -2.52 -8.23
CA MET A 1 -6.90 -1.17 -8.36
C MET A 1 -5.43 -1.30 -8.08
N GLU A 2 -4.63 -0.99 -9.08
CA GLU A 2 -3.19 -0.76 -8.92
C GLU A 2 -2.95 0.72 -8.58
N ASN A 3 -1.74 1.05 -8.11
CA ASN A 3 -1.35 2.42 -7.78
C ASN A 3 -2.08 3.03 -6.56
N ILE A 4 -1.98 2.35 -5.42
CA ILE A 4 -2.39 2.88 -4.12
C ILE A 4 -1.16 3.11 -3.23
N ASP A 5 -1.31 3.99 -2.25
CA ASP A 5 -0.30 4.31 -1.24
C ASP A 5 -0.86 4.01 0.15
N ALA A 6 -0.07 3.33 0.98
CA ALA A 6 -0.42 2.96 2.34
C ALA A 6 0.65 3.51 3.29
N PRO A 7 0.30 3.80 4.55
CA PRO A 7 1.27 4.31 5.50
C PRO A 7 2.41 3.32 5.73
N GLU A 8 3.59 3.87 5.94
CA GLU A 8 4.79 3.13 6.29
C GLU A 8 4.62 2.42 7.65
N LEU A 9 5.26 1.26 7.80
CA LEU A 9 5.31 0.56 9.08
C LEU A 9 6.39 1.14 10.00
N SER A 10 6.24 0.89 11.30
CA SER A 10 7.26 1.22 12.29
C SER A 10 8.62 0.61 11.91
N GLY A 11 9.69 1.41 12.06
CA GLY A 11 11.05 1.02 11.64
C GLY A 11 11.36 1.26 10.16
N SER A 12 10.41 1.74 9.35
CA SER A 12 10.69 2.08 7.94
C SER A 12 11.77 3.16 7.84
N SER A 13 12.81 2.88 7.03
CA SER A 13 13.91 3.82 6.76
C SER A 13 13.45 5.09 6.06
N ARG A 14 12.31 5.04 5.35
CA ARG A 14 11.65 6.22 4.75
C ARG A 14 11.11 7.18 5.79
N CYS A 15 10.82 6.69 6.99
CA CYS A 15 10.32 7.47 8.11
C CYS A 15 11.38 7.92 9.12
N SER A 16 12.68 7.71 8.84
CA SER A 16 13.77 8.34 9.61
C SER A 16 13.73 9.87 9.49
N ALA A 17 14.27 10.58 10.49
CA ALA A 17 14.30 12.05 10.49
C ALA A 17 14.96 12.61 9.22
N GLN A 18 16.10 12.05 8.82
CA GLN A 18 16.82 12.44 7.60
C GLN A 18 15.99 12.19 6.33
N SER A 19 15.35 11.02 6.21
CA SER A 19 14.52 10.71 5.05
C SER A 19 13.30 11.62 4.96
N ARG A 20 12.62 11.90 6.09
CA ARG A 20 11.47 12.82 6.11
C ARG A 20 11.87 14.22 5.64
N GLN A 21 12.99 14.75 6.14
CA GLN A 21 13.49 16.06 5.70
C GLN A 21 13.81 16.09 4.21
N ARG A 22 14.51 15.06 3.71
CA ARG A 22 14.90 14.97 2.30
C ARG A 22 13.72 14.78 1.35
N LEU A 23 12.67 14.08 1.79
CA LEU A 23 11.53 13.71 0.94
C LEU A 23 10.32 14.64 1.08
N ALA A 24 10.32 15.61 2.01
CA ALA A 24 9.18 16.47 2.30
C ALA A 24 8.61 17.21 1.08
N GLY A 25 9.46 17.60 0.12
CA GLY A 25 9.05 18.26 -1.13
C GLY A 25 9.06 17.35 -2.36
N SER A 26 9.24 16.04 -2.19
CA SER A 26 9.22 15.10 -3.32
C SER A 26 7.79 14.80 -3.77
N ASN A 27 7.63 14.25 -4.98
CA ASN A 27 6.33 13.75 -5.45
C ASN A 27 5.81 12.58 -4.59
N ASN A 28 6.67 11.92 -3.80
CA ASN A 28 6.28 10.83 -2.91
C ASN A 28 6.85 10.99 -1.49
N PRO A 29 6.31 11.93 -0.69
CA PRO A 29 6.70 12.09 0.70
C PRO A 29 6.26 10.87 1.53
N PRO A 30 7.03 10.45 2.52
CA PRO A 30 6.70 9.26 3.31
C PRO A 30 5.47 9.51 4.18
N TRP A 31 4.52 8.56 4.15
CA TRP A 31 3.35 8.59 5.01
C TRP A 31 3.62 7.84 6.31
N CYS A 32 4.09 8.56 7.34
CA CYS A 32 4.59 7.96 8.59
C CYS A 32 3.55 7.86 9.72
N ASP A 33 2.31 7.52 9.38
CA ASP A 33 1.28 7.17 10.39
C ASP A 33 1.36 5.67 10.67
N PHE A 34 2.18 5.30 11.65
CA PHE A 34 2.49 3.88 11.94
C PHE A 34 1.28 3.09 12.43
N ALA A 35 0.40 3.72 13.22
CA ALA A 35 -0.81 3.06 13.71
C ALA A 35 -1.77 2.76 12.54
N LEU A 36 -1.89 3.68 11.58
CA LEU A 36 -2.67 3.44 10.37
C LEU A 36 -1.99 2.41 9.46
N GLY A 37 -0.66 2.40 9.38
CA GLY A 37 0.12 1.41 8.63
C GLY A 37 -0.07 -0.02 9.15
N GLU A 38 -0.02 -0.20 10.47
CA GLU A 38 -0.30 -1.49 11.10
C GLU A 38 -1.73 -1.95 10.83
N ARG A 39 -2.72 -1.05 10.98
CA ARG A 39 -4.12 -1.35 10.65
C ARG A 39 -4.29 -1.71 9.18
N SER A 40 -3.58 -1.05 8.27
CA SER A 40 -3.62 -1.33 6.83
C SER A 40 -3.05 -2.72 6.51
N ARG A 41 -1.89 -3.05 7.09
CA ARG A 41 -1.27 -4.38 6.99
C ARG A 41 -2.22 -5.47 7.49
N ASP A 42 -2.77 -5.29 8.69
CA ASP A 42 -3.59 -6.30 9.33
C ASP A 42 -4.92 -6.48 8.59
N ALA A 43 -5.53 -5.39 8.11
CA ALA A 43 -6.73 -5.44 7.28
C ALA A 43 -6.48 -6.13 5.94
N LEU A 44 -5.30 -5.95 5.32
CA LEU A 44 -4.93 -6.68 4.11
C LEU A 44 -4.76 -8.17 4.40
N ALA A 45 -4.08 -8.54 5.48
CA ALA A 45 -3.90 -9.94 5.86
C ALA A 45 -5.26 -10.63 6.13
N ASP A 46 -6.16 -9.96 6.85
CA ASP A 46 -7.52 -10.43 7.08
C ASP A 46 -8.35 -10.50 5.79
N PHE A 47 -8.17 -9.55 4.86
CA PHE A 47 -8.85 -9.61 3.57
C PHE A 47 -8.43 -10.84 2.76
N LEU A 48 -7.12 -11.09 2.70
CA LEU A 48 -6.53 -12.18 1.92
C LEU A 48 -6.82 -13.57 2.51
N SER A 49 -7.14 -13.66 3.81
CA SER A 49 -7.47 -14.93 4.46
C SER A 49 -8.91 -15.41 4.18
N ARG A 50 -9.79 -14.55 3.64
CA ARG A 50 -11.22 -14.81 3.42
C ARG A 50 -11.53 -15.76 2.24
N GLY A 51 -10.52 -16.24 1.52
CA GLY A 51 -10.71 -17.18 0.43
C GLY A 51 -9.54 -17.22 -0.54
N PRO A 52 -9.69 -17.93 -1.67
CA PRO A 52 -8.66 -18.00 -2.70
C PRO A 52 -8.30 -16.61 -3.24
N VAL A 53 -7.00 -16.32 -3.25
CA VAL A 53 -6.46 -15.06 -3.77
C VAL A 53 -6.18 -15.19 -5.26
N THR A 54 -6.77 -14.31 -6.05
CA THR A 54 -6.41 -14.14 -7.47
C THR A 54 -5.41 -12.99 -7.59
N VAL A 55 -4.31 -13.25 -8.30
CA VAL A 55 -3.25 -12.26 -8.56
C VAL A 55 -3.23 -11.93 -10.06
N SER A 56 -3.72 -10.75 -10.44
CA SER A 56 -3.62 -10.26 -11.82
C SER A 56 -2.39 -9.37 -11.96
N ARG A 57 -1.43 -9.77 -12.80
CA ARG A 57 -0.21 -9.01 -13.08
C ARG A 57 -0.41 -8.19 -14.35
N ASN A 58 -0.17 -6.90 -14.25
CA ASN A 58 -0.50 -5.94 -15.31
C ASN A 58 0.77 -5.37 -15.98
N GLY A 59 1.95 -5.69 -15.46
CA GLY A 59 3.23 -5.31 -16.06
C GLY A 59 4.33 -5.14 -15.02
N THR A 60 5.34 -4.35 -15.39
CA THR A 60 6.41 -3.92 -14.47
C THR A 60 6.61 -2.41 -14.59
N ASP A 61 6.99 -1.77 -13.49
CA ASP A 61 7.38 -0.37 -13.53
C ASP A 61 8.80 -0.17 -14.09
N ARG A 62 9.23 1.10 -14.20
CA ARG A 62 10.58 1.49 -14.67
C ARG A 62 11.74 0.93 -13.84
N TYR A 63 11.47 0.42 -12.65
CA TYR A 63 12.45 -0.18 -11.75
C TYR A 63 12.38 -1.72 -11.76
N GLY A 64 11.57 -2.31 -12.64
CA GLY A 64 11.40 -3.74 -12.79
C GLY A 64 10.48 -4.39 -11.75
N ARG A 65 9.78 -3.60 -10.92
CA ARG A 65 8.85 -4.15 -9.91
C ARG A 65 7.54 -4.53 -10.58
N THR A 66 6.98 -5.68 -10.22
CA THR A 66 5.69 -6.14 -10.75
C THR A 66 4.54 -5.23 -10.30
N LEU A 67 3.75 -4.76 -11.26
CA LEU A 67 2.46 -4.13 -11.02
C LEU A 67 1.38 -5.23 -11.03
N ALA A 68 0.63 -5.32 -9.93
CA ALA A 68 -0.39 -6.34 -9.78
C ALA A 68 -1.57 -5.84 -8.95
N THR A 69 -2.72 -6.50 -9.16
CA THR A 69 -3.91 -6.37 -8.33
C THR A 69 -4.24 -7.70 -7.69
N LEU A 70 -4.75 -7.63 -6.46
CA LEU A 70 -5.16 -8.80 -5.69
C LEU A 70 -6.68 -8.76 -5.51
N SER A 71 -7.33 -9.90 -5.69
CA SER A 71 -8.76 -10.03 -5.39
C SER A 71 -9.08 -11.32 -4.64
N VAL A 72 -10.11 -11.26 -3.80
CA VAL A 72 -10.69 -12.39 -3.06
C VAL A 72 -12.19 -12.37 -3.30
N ASN A 73 -12.75 -13.48 -3.75
CA ASN A 73 -14.18 -13.61 -4.07
C ASN A 73 -14.69 -12.48 -4.99
N GLY A 74 -13.90 -12.10 -6.00
CA GLY A 74 -14.23 -11.03 -6.96
C GLY A 74 -14.07 -9.59 -6.42
N ARG A 75 -13.67 -9.41 -5.17
CA ARG A 75 -13.47 -8.09 -4.56
C ARG A 75 -11.99 -7.69 -4.56
N ASP A 76 -11.70 -6.45 -4.89
CA ASP A 76 -10.32 -5.94 -5.02
C ASP A 76 -9.75 -5.47 -3.67
N ALA A 77 -8.53 -5.92 -3.34
CA ALA A 77 -7.86 -5.60 -2.08
C ALA A 77 -7.48 -4.11 -1.97
N GLY A 78 -7.03 -3.50 -3.07
CA GLY A 78 -6.66 -2.08 -3.08
C GLY A 78 -7.87 -1.18 -2.84
N ARG A 79 -8.97 -1.42 -3.56
CA ARG A 79 -10.25 -0.72 -3.33
C ARG A 79 -10.79 -0.96 -1.93
N TYR A 80 -10.63 -2.17 -1.40
CA TYR A 80 -11.02 -2.50 -0.03
C TYR A 80 -10.28 -1.60 0.99
N LEU A 81 -8.95 -1.53 0.93
CA LEU A 81 -8.16 -0.69 1.85
C LEU A 81 -8.51 0.80 1.72
N VAL A 82 -8.67 1.30 0.49
CA VAL A 82 -9.07 2.70 0.26
C VAL A 82 -10.46 2.98 0.83
N SER A 83 -11.41 2.05 0.66
CA SER A 83 -12.77 2.21 1.20
C SER A 83 -12.81 2.26 2.74
N LEU A 84 -11.79 1.73 3.41
CA LEU A 84 -11.63 1.77 4.87
C LEU A 84 -10.78 2.96 5.36
N GLY A 85 -10.27 3.80 4.45
CA GLY A 85 -9.33 4.87 4.80
C GLY A 85 -7.95 4.38 5.24
N LEU A 86 -7.59 3.13 4.92
CA LEU A 86 -6.31 2.49 5.27
C LEU A 86 -5.25 2.62 4.17
N ALA A 87 -5.65 3.13 3.01
CA ALA A 87 -4.79 3.49 1.89
C ALA A 87 -5.45 4.64 1.12
N ARG A 88 -4.69 5.27 0.23
CA ARG A 88 -5.19 6.30 -0.70
C ARG A 88 -4.81 5.95 -2.13
N VAL A 89 -5.56 6.47 -3.09
CA VAL A 89 -5.15 6.40 -4.50
C VAL A 89 -3.91 7.26 -4.67
N TRP A 90 -2.88 6.71 -5.32
CA TRP A 90 -1.68 7.46 -5.64
C TRP A 90 -1.98 8.43 -6.78
N GLN A 91 -1.70 9.72 -6.59
CA GLN A 91 -1.92 10.80 -7.55
C GLN A 91 -0.59 11.39 -8.02
#